data_AF-T0QGL1-F1
#
_entry.id   AF-T0QGL1-F1
#
_cell.length_a   1.000
_cell.length_b   1.000
_cell.length_c   1.000
_cell.angle_alpha   90.00
_cell.angle_beta   90.00
_cell.angle_gamma   90.00
#
_symmetry.space_group_name_H-M   'P 1'
#
loop_
_entity.id
_entity.type
_entity.pdbx_description
1 polymer ?
#
loop_
_entity_poly.entity_id
_entity_poly.type
_entity_poly.pdbx_seq_one_letter_code
_entity_poly.pdbx_strand_id
1 'polypeptide(L)'
;MAMQSSTLANATVALELFPWLHYPALLDDVAGRGFLPLVRSLHERGFACSTNAMDEAAANGHLDVVSFLHVHRHEGCTEEAMDDAAAYGHLEVVEFLHLNRAEGWTIKALDGAISDGHLDVVEYLYRLGLVDCTADAIDRA
;
A
#
# COMPACT_ATOMS: atom_id res chain seq x y z
N MET A 1 -18.18 -2.12 -16.54
CA MET A 1 -18.10 -3.47 -15.96
C MET A 1 -17.57 -4.54 -16.94
N ALA A 2 -17.81 -4.46 -18.26
CA ALA A 2 -17.33 -5.48 -19.22
C ALA A 2 -15.83 -5.41 -19.57
N MET A 3 -15.21 -4.22 -19.58
CA MET A 3 -13.80 -4.09 -19.99
C MET A 3 -12.79 -4.68 -18.98
N GLN A 4 -13.07 -4.63 -17.67
CA GLN A 4 -12.17 -5.22 -16.66
C GLN A 4 -12.20 -6.75 -16.71
N SER A 5 -13.35 -7.36 -17.02
CA SER A 5 -13.48 -8.81 -17.14
C SER A 5 -12.72 -9.37 -18.34
N SER A 6 -12.70 -8.65 -19.47
CA SER A 6 -11.93 -9.07 -20.65
C SER A 6 -10.42 -8.92 -20.43
N THR A 7 -9.99 -7.84 -19.77
CA THR A 7 -8.56 -7.61 -19.49
C THR A 7 -8.02 -8.64 -18.49
N LEU A 8 -8.79 -8.97 -17.45
CA LEU A 8 -8.41 -10.01 -16.50
C LEU A 8 -8.32 -11.38 -17.17
N ALA A 9 -9.31 -11.77 -17.97
CA ALA A 9 -9.32 -13.03 -18.69
C ALA A 9 -8.11 -13.16 -19.63
N ASN A 10 -7.77 -12.09 -20.35
CA ASN A 10 -6.59 -12.07 -21.21
C ASN A 10 -5.29 -12.20 -20.40
N ALA A 11 -5.18 -11.52 -19.25
CA ALA A 11 -4.02 -11.59 -18.37
C ALA A 11 -3.85 -12.99 -17.75
N THR A 12 -4.94 -13.63 -17.31
CA THR A 12 -4.88 -14.99 -16.75
C THR A 12 -4.51 -16.03 -17.80
N VAL A 13 -5.03 -15.90 -19.02
CA VAL A 13 -4.65 -16.76 -20.15
C VAL A 13 -3.18 -16.57 -20.52
N ALA A 14 -2.66 -15.34 -20.47
CA ALA A 14 -1.24 -15.09 -20.72
C ALA A 14 -0.33 -15.80 -19.71
N LEU A 15 -0.72 -15.84 -18.42
CA LEU A 15 0.03 -16.58 -17.40
C LEU A 15 0.06 -18.08 -17.70
N GLU A 16 -1.06 -18.66 -18.15
CA GLU A 16 -1.15 -20.07 -18.52
C GLU A 16 -0.32 -20.42 -19.76
N LEU A 17 -0.33 -19.54 -20.77
CA LEU A 17 0.39 -19.76 -22.03
C LEU A 17 1.89 -19.48 -21.92
N PHE A 18 2.30 -18.65 -20.97
CA PHE A 18 3.68 -18.19 -20.84
C PHE A 18 4.21 -18.47 -19.42
N PRO A 19 4.67 -19.70 -19.12
CA PRO A 19 5.22 -20.04 -17.81
C PRO A 19 6.40 -19.15 -17.39
N TRP A 20 7.16 -18.61 -18.34
CA TRP A 20 8.23 -17.63 -18.07
C TRP A 20 7.74 -16.27 -17.56
N LEU A 21 6.43 -16.00 -17.62
CA LEU A 21 5.82 -14.83 -16.97
C LEU A 21 5.64 -15.05 -15.44
N HIS A 22 5.90 -16.25 -14.92
CA HIS A 22 5.93 -16.54 -13.48
C HIS A 22 7.26 -16.10 -12.88
N TYR A 23 7.48 -14.79 -12.83
CA TYR A 23 8.62 -14.22 -12.09
C TYR A 23 8.16 -13.82 -10.67
N PRO A 24 9.07 -13.88 -9.68
CA PRO A 24 8.70 -13.76 -8.26
C PRO A 24 8.12 -12.40 -7.86
N ALA A 25 8.39 -11.34 -8.63
CA ALA A 25 7.93 -9.97 -8.35
C ALA A 25 6.63 -9.60 -9.09
N LEU A 26 5.99 -10.54 -9.82
CA LEU A 26 4.79 -10.22 -10.60
C LEU A 26 3.65 -9.68 -9.72
N LEU A 27 3.47 -10.25 -8.52
CA LEU A 27 2.42 -9.80 -7.61
C LEU A 27 2.71 -8.37 -7.11
N ASP A 28 3.98 -8.08 -6.81
CA ASP A 28 4.43 -6.75 -6.37
C ASP A 28 4.16 -5.70 -7.47
N ASP A 29 4.60 -5.95 -8.69
CA ASP A 29 4.40 -5.04 -9.84
C ASP A 29 2.91 -4.77 -10.14
N VAL A 30 2.07 -5.80 -10.00
CA VAL A 30 0.62 -5.69 -10.26
C VAL A 30 -0.08 -4.95 -9.12
N ALA A 31 0.40 -5.12 -7.88
CA ALA A 31 -0.09 -4.39 -6.73
C ALA A 31 0.20 -2.89 -6.83
N GLY A 32 1.42 -2.53 -7.21
CA GLY A 32 1.81 -1.12 -7.47
C GLY A 32 0.99 -0.45 -8.57
N ARG A 33 0.42 -1.22 -9.51
CA ARG A 33 -0.47 -0.72 -10.58
C ARG A 33 -1.95 -0.64 -10.18
N GLY A 34 -2.32 -1.12 -9.00
CA GLY A 34 -3.69 -1.03 -8.50
C GLY A 34 -4.67 -2.03 -9.12
N PHE A 35 -4.18 -3.06 -9.82
CA PHE A 35 -5.08 -3.98 -10.53
C PHE A 35 -5.59 -5.11 -9.61
N LEU A 36 -6.44 -4.75 -8.64
CA LEU A 36 -6.98 -5.65 -7.61
C LEU A 36 -7.52 -7.00 -8.13
N PRO A 37 -8.28 -7.08 -9.24
CA PRO A 37 -8.74 -8.38 -9.75
C PRO A 37 -7.59 -9.33 -10.11
N LEU A 38 -6.48 -8.82 -10.65
CA LEU A 38 -5.32 -9.64 -10.97
C LEU A 38 -4.51 -9.96 -9.71
N VAL A 39 -4.38 -9.01 -8.76
CA VAL A 39 -3.77 -9.28 -7.44
C VAL A 39 -4.46 -10.45 -6.74
N ARG A 40 -5.80 -10.46 -6.68
CA ARG A 40 -6.60 -11.56 -6.12
C ARG A 40 -6.31 -12.88 -6.84
N SER A 41 -6.33 -12.85 -8.17
CA SER A 41 -6.09 -14.01 -9.02
C SER A 41 -4.69 -14.60 -8.84
N LEU A 42 -3.67 -13.76 -8.64
CA LEU A 42 -2.29 -14.17 -8.37
C LEU A 42 -2.13 -14.72 -6.93
N HIS A 43 -2.78 -14.09 -5.96
CA HIS A 43 -2.84 -14.56 -4.58
C HIS A 43 -3.44 -15.99 -4.49
N GLU A 44 -4.58 -16.23 -5.13
CA GLU A 44 -5.24 -17.54 -5.17
C GLU A 44 -4.36 -18.64 -5.80
N ARG A 45 -3.47 -18.26 -6.73
CA ARG A 45 -2.51 -19.15 -7.38
C ARG A 45 -1.23 -19.39 -6.57
N GLY A 46 -1.10 -18.75 -5.39
CA GLY A 46 0.05 -18.92 -4.51
C GLY A 46 1.31 -18.22 -4.99
N PHE A 47 1.19 -17.14 -5.77
CA PHE A 47 2.35 -16.31 -6.11
C PHE A 47 2.98 -15.71 -4.85
N ALA A 48 4.31 -15.62 -4.86
CA ALA A 48 5.06 -14.92 -3.84
C ALA A 48 4.78 -13.41 -3.93
N CYS A 49 4.86 -12.73 -2.79
CA CYS A 49 4.93 -11.28 -2.73
C CYS A 49 5.97 -10.87 -1.71
N SER A 50 6.39 -9.61 -1.76
CA SER A 50 7.24 -9.00 -0.75
C SER A 50 6.54 -7.80 -0.11
N THR A 51 7.22 -7.10 0.79
CA THR A 51 6.74 -5.82 1.35
C THR A 51 6.51 -4.78 0.25
N ASN A 52 7.26 -4.85 -0.86
CA ASN A 52 7.11 -3.93 -2.00
C ASN A 52 5.69 -3.92 -2.58
N ALA A 53 4.96 -5.05 -2.50
CA ALA A 53 3.59 -5.09 -2.99
C ALA A 53 2.69 -4.07 -2.27
N MET A 54 2.83 -3.96 -0.94
CA MET A 54 2.04 -3.01 -0.15
C MET A 54 2.64 -1.61 -0.21
N ASP A 55 3.97 -1.49 -0.21
CA ASP A 55 4.68 -0.21 -0.29
C ASP A 55 4.36 0.52 -1.61
N GLU A 56 4.48 -0.16 -2.76
CA GLU A 56 4.16 0.43 -4.06
C GLU A 56 2.65 0.69 -4.24
N ALA A 57 1.79 -0.19 -3.73
CA ALA A 57 0.34 0.05 -3.76
C ALA A 57 -0.03 1.29 -2.93
N ALA A 58 0.63 1.50 -1.79
CA ALA A 58 0.41 2.66 -0.94
C ALA A 58 0.94 3.96 -1.58
N ALA A 59 2.17 3.93 -2.11
CA ALA A 59 2.78 5.05 -2.82
C ALA A 59 1.94 5.53 -4.02
N ASN A 60 1.19 4.63 -4.67
CA ASN A 60 0.30 4.96 -5.80
C ASN A 60 -1.17 5.17 -5.40
N GLY A 61 -1.51 5.15 -4.10
CA GLY A 61 -2.85 5.48 -3.62
C GLY A 61 -3.89 4.38 -3.80
N HIS A 62 -3.47 3.13 -3.98
CA HIS A 62 -4.35 1.98 -4.26
C HIS A 62 -4.87 1.34 -2.96
N LEU A 63 -5.74 2.07 -2.23
CA LEU A 63 -6.30 1.64 -0.95
C LEU A 63 -6.95 0.24 -0.99
N ASP A 64 -7.62 -0.08 -2.09
CA ASP A 64 -8.31 -1.36 -2.26
C ASP A 64 -7.33 -2.55 -2.34
N VAL A 65 -6.17 -2.33 -2.97
CA VAL A 65 -5.05 -3.28 -2.99
C VAL A 65 -4.36 -3.34 -1.62
N VAL A 66 -4.05 -2.20 -1.00
CA VAL A 66 -3.44 -2.15 0.35
C VAL A 66 -4.31 -2.90 1.36
N SER A 67 -5.62 -2.64 1.37
CA SER A 67 -6.58 -3.32 2.24
C SER A 67 -6.64 -4.82 1.98
N PHE A 68 -6.60 -5.23 0.71
CA PHE A 68 -6.60 -6.64 0.34
C PHE A 68 -5.33 -7.34 0.82
N LEU A 69 -4.15 -6.76 0.55
CA LEU A 69 -2.86 -7.30 0.96
C LEU A 69 -2.77 -7.37 2.50
N HIS A 70 -3.23 -6.35 3.21
CA HIS A 70 -3.25 -6.35 4.68
C HIS A 70 -4.03 -7.52 5.27
N VAL A 71 -5.19 -7.87 4.69
CA VAL A 71 -6.06 -8.94 5.21
C VAL A 71 -5.58 -10.34 4.82
N HIS A 72 -4.97 -10.50 3.63
CA HIS A 72 -4.71 -11.82 3.04
C HIS A 72 -3.22 -12.20 2.99
N ARG A 73 -2.32 -11.26 3.27
CA ARG A 73 -0.86 -11.46 3.24
C ARG A 73 -0.25 -11.11 4.59
N HIS A 74 0.92 -11.69 4.86
CA HIS A 74 1.59 -11.59 6.16
C HIS A 74 2.97 -10.94 6.06
N GLU A 75 3.42 -10.68 4.83
CA GLU A 75 4.67 -10.00 4.50
C GLU A 75 4.70 -8.57 5.05
N GLY A 76 3.54 -7.91 5.10
CA GLY A 76 3.39 -6.56 5.66
C GLY A 76 3.82 -5.46 4.70
N CYS A 77 4.21 -4.32 5.26
CA CYS A 77 4.79 -3.18 4.55
C CYS A 77 6.05 -2.71 5.30
N THR A 78 6.71 -1.71 4.75
CA THR A 78 7.75 -0.94 5.45
C THR A 78 7.22 0.44 5.82
N GLU A 79 8.06 1.25 6.47
CA GLU A 79 7.78 2.68 6.71
C GLU A 79 7.60 3.45 5.39
N GLU A 80 8.18 2.97 4.29
CA GLU A 80 8.06 3.60 2.95
C GLU A 80 6.61 3.65 2.47
N ALA A 81 5.77 2.69 2.85
CA ALA A 81 4.36 2.70 2.48
C ALA A 81 3.62 3.96 2.95
N MET A 82 3.81 4.36 4.22
CA MET A 82 3.15 5.55 4.76
C MET A 82 3.88 6.83 4.35
N ASP A 83 5.22 6.79 4.31
CA ASP A 83 6.04 7.93 3.90
C ASP A 83 5.72 8.37 2.47
N ASP A 84 5.68 7.43 1.52
CA ASP A 84 5.40 7.73 0.12
C ASP A 84 3.91 8.05 -0.10
N ALA A 85 2.99 7.33 0.56
CA ALA A 85 1.58 7.69 0.51
C ALA A 85 1.33 9.13 0.99
N ALA A 86 2.06 9.57 2.03
CA ALA A 86 1.98 10.94 2.51
C ALA A 86 2.60 11.94 1.52
N ALA A 87 3.79 11.62 0.99
CA ALA A 87 4.48 12.46 0.02
C ALA A 87 3.67 12.69 -1.26
N TYR A 88 2.87 11.71 -1.70
CA TYR A 88 2.00 11.81 -2.88
C TYR A 88 0.55 12.20 -2.56
N GLY A 89 0.23 12.52 -1.29
CA GLY A 89 -1.08 13.08 -0.92
C GLY A 89 -2.21 12.06 -0.83
N HIS A 90 -1.91 10.78 -0.60
CA HIS A 90 -2.88 9.69 -0.49
C HIS A 90 -3.41 9.55 0.93
N LEU A 91 -4.15 10.55 1.41
CA LEU A 91 -4.65 10.60 2.80
C LEU A 91 -5.39 9.32 3.24
N GLU A 92 -6.29 8.78 2.40
CA GLU A 92 -7.06 7.58 2.76
C GLU A 92 -6.16 6.36 3.02
N VAL A 93 -5.04 6.26 2.29
CA VAL A 93 -4.04 5.21 2.50
C VAL A 93 -3.24 5.46 3.79
N VAL A 94 -2.85 6.70 4.05
CA VAL A 94 -2.15 7.10 5.29
C VAL A 94 -3.01 6.77 6.52
N GLU A 95 -4.30 7.13 6.50
CA GLU A 95 -5.24 6.79 7.57
C GLU A 95 -5.38 5.28 7.75
N PHE A 96 -5.54 4.53 6.66
CA PHE A 96 -5.65 3.08 6.72
C PHE A 96 -4.39 2.43 7.31
N LEU A 97 -3.21 2.81 6.82
CA LEU A 97 -1.94 2.26 7.31
C LEU A 97 -1.74 2.62 8.79
N HIS A 98 -2.05 3.84 9.20
CA HIS A 98 -1.86 4.26 10.59
C HIS A 98 -2.75 3.49 11.57
N LEU A 99 -3.98 3.18 11.17
CA LEU A 99 -4.93 2.47 12.04
C LEU A 99 -4.72 0.95 12.07
N ASN A 100 -4.09 0.37 11.04
CA ASN A 100 -4.03 -1.08 10.85
C ASN A 100 -2.60 -1.66 10.87
N ARG A 101 -1.56 -0.82 10.80
CA ARG A 101 -0.15 -1.22 10.75
C ARG A 101 0.63 -0.56 11.89
N ALA A 102 1.70 -1.23 12.31
CA ALA A 102 2.53 -0.80 13.44
C ALA A 102 3.87 -0.21 12.99
N GLU A 103 4.17 -0.28 11.68
CA GLU A 103 5.39 0.25 11.06
C GLU A 103 5.50 1.77 11.22
N GLY A 104 4.37 2.47 11.21
CA GLY A 104 4.34 3.92 11.43
C GLY A 104 4.80 4.73 10.22
N TRP A 105 5.24 5.96 10.51
CA TRP A 105 5.76 6.93 9.55
C TRP A 105 7.05 7.57 10.08
N THR A 106 7.87 8.08 9.16
CA THR A 106 9.07 8.85 9.51
C THR A 106 8.89 10.31 9.16
N ILE A 107 9.85 11.15 9.55
CA ILE A 107 9.84 12.58 9.21
C ILE A 107 9.74 12.83 7.69
N LYS A 108 10.12 11.86 6.86
CA LYS A 108 9.98 11.95 5.39
C LYS A 108 8.52 12.09 4.95
N ALA A 109 7.58 11.43 5.62
CA ALA A 109 6.14 11.57 5.33
C ALA A 109 5.72 13.05 5.42
N LEU A 110 6.14 13.72 6.49
CA LEU A 110 5.81 15.11 6.76
C LEU A 110 6.55 16.05 5.79
N ASP A 111 7.85 15.86 5.60
CA ASP A 111 8.66 16.67 4.68
C ASP A 111 8.16 16.56 3.22
N GLY A 112 7.79 15.35 2.79
CA GLY A 112 7.21 15.08 1.47
C GLY A 112 5.86 15.75 1.30
N ALA A 113 4.93 15.54 2.24
CA ALA A 113 3.61 16.17 2.20
C ALA A 113 3.68 17.71 2.21
N ILE A 114 4.63 18.30 2.94
CA ILE A 114 4.87 19.75 2.94
C ILE A 114 5.42 20.21 1.59
N SER A 115 6.41 19.50 1.05
CA SER A 115 7.09 19.88 -0.21
C SER A 115 6.14 19.88 -1.40
N ASP A 116 5.22 18.91 -1.45
CA ASP A 116 4.25 18.76 -2.54
C ASP A 116 2.90 19.44 -2.24
N GLY A 117 2.74 20.01 -1.04
CA GLY A 117 1.60 20.86 -0.68
C GLY A 117 0.34 20.11 -0.27
N HIS A 118 0.46 18.86 0.20
CA HIS A 118 -0.62 18.01 0.68
C HIS A 118 -1.05 18.39 2.10
N LEU A 119 -1.74 19.53 2.22
CA LEU A 119 -2.11 20.13 3.51
C LEU A 119 -2.99 19.23 4.38
N ASP A 120 -3.85 18.41 3.77
CA ASP A 120 -4.73 17.46 4.43
C ASP A 120 -3.94 16.33 5.11
N VAL A 121 -2.94 15.78 4.42
CA VAL A 121 -1.98 14.83 4.99
C VAL A 121 -1.14 15.48 6.10
N VAL A 122 -0.64 16.70 5.88
CA VAL A 122 0.13 17.43 6.90
C VAL A 122 -0.69 17.66 8.17
N GLU A 123 -1.95 18.08 8.03
CA GLU A 123 -2.84 18.28 9.19
C GLU A 123 -3.07 16.96 9.94
N TYR A 124 -3.26 15.85 9.21
CA TYR A 124 -3.43 14.53 9.80
C TYR A 124 -2.18 14.09 10.56
N LEU A 125 -1.00 14.09 9.92
CA LEU A 125 0.27 13.69 10.54
C LEU A 125 0.66 14.59 11.72
N TYR A 126 0.41 15.89 11.64
CA TYR A 126 0.66 16.81 12.74
C TYR A 126 -0.22 16.51 13.95
N ARG A 127 -1.51 16.19 13.71
CA ARG A 127 -2.44 15.79 14.76
C ARG A 127 -2.02 14.47 15.41
N LEU A 128 -1.54 13.51 14.61
CA LEU A 128 -1.00 12.24 15.11
C LEU A 128 0.24 12.44 15.97
N GLY A 129 1.23 13.19 15.49
CA GLY A 129 2.45 13.45 16.26
C GLY A 129 2.19 14.09 17.62
N LEU A 130 1.15 14.93 17.73
CA LEU A 130 0.71 15.47 19.03
C LEU A 130 0.11 14.39 19.94
N VAL A 131 -0.70 13.47 19.41
CA VAL A 131 -1.33 12.39 20.19
C VAL A 131 -0.29 11.33 20.62
N ASP A 132 0.57 10.89 19.71
CA ASP A 132 1.62 9.89 19.99
C ASP A 132 2.59 10.41 21.06
N CYS A 133 2.99 11.69 20.98
CA CYS A 133 3.81 12.34 22.00
C CYS A 133 3.12 12.40 23.37
N THR A 134 1.79 12.52 23.42
CA THR A 134 1.03 12.52 24.69
C THR A 134 0.81 11.12 25.26
N ALA A 135 0.67 10.09 24.43
CA ALA A 135 0.59 8.70 24.88
C ALA A 135 1.92 8.25 25.50
N ASP A 136 3.05 8.55 24.86
CA ASP A 136 4.40 8.26 25.36
C ASP A 136 4.73 8.97 26.69
N ALA A 137 4.12 10.14 26.92
CA ALA A 137 4.25 10.90 28.16
C ALA A 137 3.39 10.33 29.30
N ILE A 138 2.28 9.64 28.98
CA ILE A 138 1.38 9.01 29.97
C ILE A 138 1.88 7.60 30.35
N ASP A 139 2.43 6.83 29.41
CA ASP A 139 2.92 5.46 29.67
C ASP A 139 4.25 5.41 30.47
N ARG A 140 4.92 6.55 30.67
CA ARG A 140 6.15 6.68 31.48
C ARG A 140 5.95 7.31 32.87
N ALA A 141 4.69 7.50 33.31
CA ALA A 141 4.32 8.02 34.63
C ALA A 141 3.83 6.91 35.58
#